data_AF-A0A1J3FH45-F1
#
_entry.id   AF-A0A1J3FH45-F1
#
_cell.length_a   1.000
_cell.length_b   1.000
_cell.length_c   1.000
_cell.angle_alpha   90.00
_cell.angle_beta   90.00
_cell.angle_gamma   90.00
#
_symmetry.space_group_name_H-M   'P 1'
#
loop_
_entity.id
_entity.type
_entity.pdbx_description
1 polymer ?
#
loop_
_entity_poly.entity_id
_entity_poly.type
_entity_poly.pdbx_seq_one_letter_code
_entity_poly.pdbx_strand_id
1 'polypeptide(L)'
;VSFLFSTDSSSLFLFIQLQNSLSSLSKDRTFDFNSLEKKLFRFHSAMAKNVGILAMDIYFPPTCVQQEALEAHDGASKGKYTIGLGQDCLAFCTELEDVISMSFNAVTSLLEKYKVDPNQIGRLEVGSETVIDKSKSIKTFLMQLFEKCGNTDVEGVDSTNACYGGTAALLNCVNWVESNSWDGRYGLVICTDSAVYAEGPARPTGGAAAIAMLIGPNAPIVFESKLRGSHMAHVYDFYKPNLASEYPVVDGKLSQTCYLMALDSCYKHLCSKFEKLEGKEFSINDADYFVFHSPYNKLVQKSFARLLYNDFLRNASSIDEAAKEKFTPFSSLSLDESYQSRDLEKVSQQLAKPFYDAKVQPTTLVPKEVGNMYTASLYAAFASLIHNKNSDLAGKRVVMFSYGSGSTATMFSLRLCENQSPFSLSSIASIMDVGGKLKSRHEYAPEKFVETMKLMEHRYGAKDFVTSKEGILDLLAPGTYYLKEVDSLYRRFYGKKGDDGSVANGH
;
A
#
# COMPACT_ATOMS: atom_id res chain seq x y z
N VAL A 1 18.19 -38.48 -23.54
CA VAL A 1 17.71 -39.62 -22.73
C VAL A 1 18.84 -39.96 -21.76
N SER A 2 19.00 -39.23 -20.65
CA SER A 2 18.52 -39.66 -19.31
C SER A 2 18.50 -38.52 -18.28
N PHE A 3 17.99 -37.32 -18.61
CA PHE A 3 17.99 -36.18 -17.68
C PHE A 3 16.66 -35.40 -17.60
N LEU A 4 15.53 -36.05 -17.92
CA LEU A 4 14.21 -35.41 -17.87
C LEU A 4 13.17 -36.41 -17.35
N PHE A 5 13.16 -36.61 -16.03
CA PHE A 5 11.98 -37.09 -15.32
C PHE A 5 11.75 -36.18 -14.11
N SER A 6 11.14 -35.04 -14.38
CA SER A 6 10.39 -34.26 -13.39
C SER A 6 9.05 -33.94 -14.04
N THR A 7 7.98 -34.41 -13.40
CA THR A 7 6.61 -34.44 -13.89
C THR A 7 5.97 -33.06 -13.81
N ASP A 8 6.00 -32.34 -14.92
CA ASP A 8 5.14 -31.18 -15.18
C ASP A 8 4.31 -31.48 -16.45
N SER A 9 3.00 -31.31 -16.38
CA SER A 9 2.05 -31.56 -17.47
C SER A 9 2.35 -30.68 -18.70
N SER A 10 3.03 -29.56 -18.49
CA SER A 10 3.54 -28.66 -19.53
C SER A 10 4.63 -29.32 -20.40
N SER A 11 5.50 -30.13 -19.77
CA SER A 11 6.62 -30.82 -20.41
C SER A 11 6.14 -31.97 -21.31
N LEU A 12 5.04 -32.62 -20.93
CA LEU A 12 4.44 -33.72 -21.69
C LEU A 12 3.76 -33.22 -22.98
N PHE A 13 3.10 -32.05 -22.92
CA PHE A 13 2.45 -31.43 -24.07
C PHE A 13 3.46 -31.01 -25.15
N LEU A 14 4.61 -30.50 -24.73
CA LEU A 14 5.71 -30.14 -25.62
C LEU A 14 6.36 -31.38 -26.25
N PHE A 15 6.47 -32.48 -25.50
CA PHE A 15 6.98 -33.75 -26.02
C PHE A 15 6.08 -34.32 -27.13
N ILE A 16 4.76 -34.23 -26.97
CA ILE A 16 3.78 -34.67 -27.97
C ILE A 16 3.81 -33.78 -29.22
N GLN A 17 3.97 -32.45 -29.08
CA GLN A 17 4.15 -31.56 -30.24
C GLN A 17 5.48 -31.78 -30.99
N LEU A 18 6.56 -32.05 -30.25
CA LEU A 18 7.86 -32.40 -30.84
C LEU A 18 7.81 -33.73 -31.60
N GLN A 19 7.12 -34.74 -31.04
CA GLN A 19 6.97 -36.05 -31.68
C GLN A 19 6.10 -35.99 -32.94
N ASN A 20 5.04 -35.17 -32.95
CA ASN A 20 4.21 -34.92 -34.14
C ASN A 20 4.92 -34.07 -35.20
N SER A 21 5.85 -33.20 -34.82
CA SER A 21 6.66 -32.42 -35.76
C SER A 21 7.78 -33.27 -36.38
N LEU A 22 8.32 -34.25 -35.64
CA LEU A 22 9.37 -35.16 -36.12
C LEU A 22 8.85 -36.25 -37.07
N SER A 23 7.58 -36.65 -36.98
CA SER A 23 6.98 -37.64 -37.89
C SER A 23 6.65 -37.07 -39.28
N SER A 24 6.61 -35.75 -39.45
CA SER A 24 6.32 -35.08 -40.73
C SER A 24 7.55 -34.65 -41.53
N LEU A 25 8.75 -34.80 -40.98
CA LEU A 25 10.01 -34.36 -41.59
C LEU A 25 10.98 -35.52 -41.80
N SER A 26 10.55 -36.54 -42.56
CA SER A 26 11.48 -37.44 -43.24
C SER A 26 11.61 -37.03 -44.70
N LYS A 27 12.59 -36.17 -44.96
CA LYS A 27 13.40 -36.03 -46.19
C LYS A 27 13.97 -34.62 -46.25
N ASP A 28 15.30 -34.56 -46.25
CA ASP A 28 16.13 -33.42 -46.64
C ASP A 28 15.92 -32.12 -45.88
N ARG A 29 16.60 -32.02 -44.72
CA ARG A 29 17.34 -30.83 -44.30
C ARG A 29 18.16 -31.14 -43.04
N THR A 30 19.43 -30.78 -43.04
CA THR A 30 20.30 -30.76 -41.86
C THR A 30 19.63 -29.94 -40.75
N PHE A 31 19.20 -30.62 -39.69
CA PHE A 31 18.50 -30.03 -38.56
C PHE A 31 19.53 -29.37 -37.62
N ASP A 32 19.60 -28.05 -37.60
CA ASP A 32 20.52 -27.31 -36.72
C ASP A 32 19.97 -27.26 -35.29
N PHE A 33 20.38 -28.23 -34.48
CA PHE A 33 20.03 -28.32 -33.05
C PHE A 33 20.43 -27.06 -32.26
N ASN A 34 21.47 -26.33 -32.65
CA ASN A 34 21.91 -25.11 -31.96
C ASN A 34 20.92 -23.94 -32.13
N SER A 35 20.20 -23.89 -33.26
CA SER A 35 19.17 -22.87 -33.52
C SER A 35 17.91 -23.12 -32.69
N LEU A 36 17.54 -24.39 -32.50
CA LEU A 36 16.40 -24.77 -31.67
C LEU A 36 16.72 -24.62 -30.18
N GLU A 37 17.92 -25.00 -29.73
CA GLU A 37 18.39 -24.71 -28.37
C GLU A 37 18.47 -23.21 -28.11
N LYS A 38 19.01 -22.39 -29.04
CA LYS A 38 18.99 -20.92 -28.88
C LYS A 38 17.58 -20.34 -28.86
N LYS A 39 16.63 -20.91 -29.60
CA LYS A 39 15.21 -20.52 -29.53
C LYS A 39 14.55 -20.97 -28.23
N LEU A 40 14.78 -22.19 -27.76
CA LEU A 40 14.29 -22.66 -26.46
C LEU A 40 14.93 -21.93 -25.28
N PHE A 41 16.21 -21.56 -25.38
CA PHE A 41 16.93 -20.76 -24.40
C PHE A 41 16.42 -19.31 -24.40
N ARG A 42 16.12 -18.72 -25.56
CA ARG A 42 15.42 -17.42 -25.65
C ARG A 42 13.99 -17.47 -25.13
N PHE A 43 13.27 -18.58 -25.33
CA PHE A 43 11.95 -18.81 -24.76
C PHE A 43 11.98 -19.02 -23.24
N HIS A 44 13.08 -19.58 -22.70
CA HIS A 44 13.29 -19.74 -21.25
C HIS A 44 14.01 -18.55 -20.58
N SER A 45 14.59 -17.62 -21.33
CA SER A 45 15.37 -16.49 -20.80
C SER A 45 14.62 -15.15 -20.72
N ALA A 46 13.30 -15.12 -20.82
CA ALA A 46 12.55 -13.86 -20.95
C ALA A 46 11.42 -13.65 -19.93
N MET A 47 11.23 -14.53 -18.95
CA MET A 47 10.26 -14.27 -17.87
C MET A 47 10.98 -13.57 -16.71
N ALA A 48 10.55 -12.36 -16.38
CA ALA A 48 11.06 -11.61 -15.24
C ALA A 48 10.95 -12.48 -13.98
N LYS A 49 12.08 -12.73 -13.32
CA LYS A 49 12.13 -13.54 -12.09
C LYS A 49 12.05 -12.65 -10.87
N ASN A 50 11.42 -13.16 -9.81
CA ASN A 50 11.39 -12.53 -8.50
C ASN A 50 10.92 -11.06 -8.57
N VAL A 51 9.82 -10.83 -9.30
CA VAL A 51 9.25 -9.49 -9.46
C VAL A 51 8.71 -8.98 -8.13
N GLY A 52 8.99 -7.73 -7.82
CA GLY A 52 8.43 -7.06 -6.66
C GLY A 52 9.02 -5.69 -6.41
N ILE A 53 9.01 -5.27 -5.14
CA ILE A 53 9.40 -3.91 -4.74
C ILE A 53 10.93 -3.85 -4.60
N LEU A 54 11.57 -3.07 -5.46
CA LEU A 54 13.01 -2.79 -5.47
C LEU A 54 13.42 -1.68 -4.52
N ALA A 55 12.63 -0.61 -4.50
CA ALA A 55 12.89 0.61 -3.74
C ALA A 55 11.58 1.20 -3.23
N MET A 56 11.66 1.91 -2.11
CA MET A 56 10.50 2.61 -1.52
C MET A 56 10.94 3.93 -0.89
N ASP A 57 10.11 4.95 -1.01
CA ASP A 57 10.21 6.20 -0.23
C ASP A 57 8.83 6.67 0.21
N ILE A 58 8.80 7.48 1.26
CA ILE A 58 7.58 7.97 1.91
C ILE A 58 7.68 9.48 2.14
N TYR A 59 6.60 10.19 1.89
CA TYR A 59 6.41 11.57 2.28
C TYR A 59 5.15 11.69 3.14
N PHE A 60 5.22 12.44 4.23
CA PHE A 60 4.05 12.94 4.96
C PHE A 60 4.29 14.41 5.32
N PRO A 61 3.23 15.24 5.37
CA PRO A 61 3.36 16.63 5.80
C PRO A 61 4.03 16.71 7.17
N PRO A 62 4.96 17.67 7.39
CA PRO A 62 5.58 17.83 8.69
C PRO A 62 4.61 18.42 9.72
N THR A 63 3.53 19.08 9.30
CA THR A 63 2.49 19.65 10.16
C THR A 63 1.61 18.57 10.76
N CYS A 64 1.49 18.57 12.09
CA CYS A 64 0.73 17.55 12.81
C CYS A 64 0.08 18.08 14.10
N VAL A 65 -0.90 17.35 14.63
CA VAL A 65 -1.57 17.63 15.92
C VAL A 65 -1.52 16.38 16.80
N GLN A 66 -1.20 16.55 18.09
CA GLN A 66 -1.18 15.44 19.06
C GLN A 66 -2.59 14.99 19.41
N GLN A 67 -2.81 13.68 19.46
CA GLN A 67 -4.13 13.12 19.76
C GLN A 67 -4.56 13.39 21.20
N GLU A 68 -3.64 13.39 22.18
CA GLU A 68 -3.96 13.75 23.57
C GLU A 68 -4.42 15.21 23.68
N ALA A 69 -3.79 16.13 22.94
CA ALA A 69 -4.22 17.53 22.88
C ALA A 69 -5.59 17.67 22.19
N LEU A 70 -5.83 16.90 21.13
CA LEU A 70 -7.10 16.88 20.41
C LEU A 70 -8.24 16.29 21.28
N GLU A 71 -7.96 15.29 22.13
CA GLU A 71 -8.94 14.79 23.11
C GLU A 71 -9.43 15.91 24.02
N ALA A 72 -8.51 16.72 24.54
CA ALA A 72 -8.83 17.83 25.43
C ALA A 72 -9.65 18.92 24.70
N HIS A 73 -9.25 19.28 23.49
CA HIS A 73 -9.95 20.26 22.65
C HIS A 73 -11.38 19.83 22.33
N ASP A 74 -11.58 18.56 21.95
CA ASP A 74 -12.90 18.05 21.55
C ASP A 74 -13.84 17.75 22.73
N GLY A 75 -13.37 17.90 23.98
CA GLY A 75 -14.11 17.49 25.17
C GLY A 75 -14.29 15.96 25.26
N ALA A 76 -13.39 15.18 24.65
CA ALA A 76 -13.38 13.74 24.73
C ALA A 76 -12.79 13.24 26.06
N SER A 77 -13.23 12.07 26.52
CA SER A 77 -12.62 11.41 27.68
C SER A 77 -11.15 11.05 27.38
N LYS A 78 -10.27 11.26 28.36
CA LYS A 78 -8.85 10.87 28.27
C LYS A 78 -8.71 9.42 27.80
N GLY A 79 -7.88 9.19 26.80
CA GLY A 79 -7.66 7.87 26.20
C GLY A 79 -8.62 7.50 25.08
N LYS A 80 -9.63 8.32 24.74
CA LYS A 80 -10.58 8.00 23.67
C LYS A 80 -9.87 7.81 22.31
N TYR A 81 -8.90 8.65 22.00
CA TYR A 81 -8.14 8.62 20.75
C TYR A 81 -6.84 7.82 20.94
N THR A 82 -6.08 8.11 21.99
CA THR A 82 -4.78 7.48 22.26
C THR A 82 -4.85 6.00 22.62
N ILE A 83 -5.94 5.55 23.25
CA ILE A 83 -6.16 4.13 23.62
C ILE A 83 -7.30 3.53 22.80
N GLY A 84 -8.43 4.25 22.71
CA GLY A 84 -9.64 3.78 22.02
C GLY A 84 -9.44 3.61 20.52
N LEU A 85 -8.79 4.57 19.86
CA LEU A 85 -8.33 4.44 18.47
C LEU A 85 -6.91 3.88 18.38
N GLY A 86 -6.10 4.10 19.41
CA GLY A 86 -4.69 3.69 19.44
C GLY A 86 -3.78 4.64 18.65
N GLN A 87 -4.18 5.89 18.46
CA GLN A 87 -3.48 6.89 17.65
C GLN A 87 -2.75 7.90 18.52
N ASP A 88 -1.52 8.26 18.16
CA ASP A 88 -0.69 9.15 18.97
C ASP A 88 -0.67 10.57 18.38
N CYS A 89 -0.55 10.68 17.05
CA CYS A 89 -0.49 11.95 16.35
C CYS A 89 -1.20 11.85 14.98
N LEU A 90 -1.59 13.00 14.42
CA LEU A 90 -2.27 13.14 13.13
C LEU A 90 -1.54 14.17 12.29
N ALA A 91 -0.97 13.76 11.16
CA ALA A 91 -0.39 14.67 10.17
C ALA A 91 -1.45 15.14 9.17
N PHE A 92 -1.36 16.40 8.75
CA PHE A 92 -2.35 16.98 7.84
C PHE A 92 -1.69 17.95 6.86
N CYS A 93 -2.23 18.01 5.64
CA CYS A 93 -1.84 19.03 4.67
C CYS A 93 -2.35 20.41 5.09
N THR A 94 -1.50 21.42 4.93
CA THR A 94 -1.91 22.83 4.92
C THR A 94 -2.29 23.27 3.51
N GLU A 95 -2.64 24.53 3.29
CA GLU A 95 -2.96 25.02 1.94
C GLU A 95 -1.77 24.98 0.96
N LEU A 96 -0.56 24.74 1.45
CA LEU A 96 0.65 24.57 0.63
C LEU A 96 0.82 23.14 0.09
N GLU A 97 0.08 22.15 0.60
CA GLU A 97 0.28 20.75 0.25
C GLU A 97 -1.02 20.10 -0.23
N ASP A 98 -0.87 19.18 -1.19
CA ASP A 98 -1.94 18.37 -1.77
C ASP A 98 -1.37 17.03 -2.25
N VAL A 99 -2.22 16.14 -2.75
CA VAL A 99 -1.78 14.82 -3.23
C VAL A 99 -0.79 14.88 -4.40
N ILE A 100 -0.77 15.96 -5.19
CA ILE A 100 0.17 16.10 -6.30
C ILE A 100 1.56 16.45 -5.77
N SER A 101 1.65 17.47 -4.92
CA SER A 101 2.90 17.90 -4.29
C SER A 101 3.49 16.81 -3.40
N MET A 102 2.68 16.10 -2.60
CA MET A 102 3.14 14.92 -1.85
C MET A 102 3.70 13.84 -2.78
N SER A 103 3.06 13.61 -3.93
CA SER A 103 3.54 12.66 -4.92
C SER A 103 4.84 13.10 -5.58
N PHE A 104 5.00 14.38 -5.92
CA PHE A 104 6.26 14.94 -6.41
C PHE A 104 7.39 14.73 -5.39
N ASN A 105 7.11 14.96 -4.10
CA ASN A 105 8.07 14.76 -3.01
C ASN A 105 8.54 13.31 -2.94
N ALA A 106 7.60 12.35 -2.88
CA ALA A 106 7.92 10.94 -2.78
C ALA A 106 8.67 10.42 -4.02
N VAL A 107 8.23 10.79 -5.22
CA VAL A 107 8.85 10.35 -6.48
C VAL A 107 10.24 10.97 -6.67
N THR A 108 10.37 12.29 -6.51
CA THR A 108 11.67 12.98 -6.68
C THR A 108 12.68 12.42 -5.68
N SER A 109 12.29 12.27 -4.42
CA SER A 109 13.16 11.71 -3.38
C SER A 109 13.58 10.27 -3.70
N LEU A 110 12.66 9.42 -4.19
CA LEU A 110 13.00 8.05 -4.60
C LEU A 110 14.00 8.05 -5.76
N LEU A 111 13.73 8.78 -6.84
CA LEU A 111 14.60 8.80 -8.02
C LEU A 111 16.00 9.32 -7.68
N GLU A 112 16.09 10.42 -6.91
CA GLU A 112 17.35 11.02 -6.49
C GLU A 112 18.16 10.09 -5.57
N LYS A 113 17.55 9.56 -4.50
CA LYS A 113 18.28 8.80 -3.46
C LYS A 113 18.69 7.40 -3.92
N TYR A 114 17.87 6.73 -4.74
CA TYR A 114 18.24 5.44 -5.33
C TYR A 114 19.00 5.59 -6.66
N LYS A 115 19.23 6.82 -7.13
CA LYS A 115 19.92 7.14 -8.39
C LYS A 115 19.30 6.45 -9.60
N VAL A 116 17.97 6.48 -9.67
CA VAL A 116 17.21 5.89 -10.78
C VAL A 116 17.10 6.93 -11.88
N ASP A 117 17.60 6.60 -13.07
CA ASP A 117 17.41 7.42 -14.26
C ASP A 117 15.91 7.47 -14.63
N PRO A 118 15.27 8.65 -14.72
CA PRO A 118 13.87 8.78 -15.11
C PRO A 118 13.54 8.13 -16.45
N ASN A 119 14.51 7.96 -17.37
CA ASN A 119 14.32 7.24 -18.64
C ASN A 119 14.14 5.72 -18.47
N GLN A 120 14.49 5.18 -17.31
CA GLN A 120 14.32 3.77 -16.97
C GLN A 120 12.94 3.46 -16.37
N ILE A 121 12.00 4.41 -16.37
CA ILE A 121 10.60 4.17 -15.98
C ILE A 121 9.78 3.93 -17.25
N GLY A 122 9.17 2.75 -17.37
CA GLY A 122 8.32 2.36 -18.50
C GLY A 122 6.83 2.33 -18.16
N ARG A 123 6.49 2.30 -16.87
CA ARG A 123 5.12 2.37 -16.37
C ARG A 123 5.04 3.17 -15.09
N LEU A 124 4.08 4.08 -15.00
CA LEU A 124 3.81 4.89 -13.81
C LEU A 124 2.30 4.88 -13.53
N GLU A 125 1.92 4.38 -12.36
CA GLU A 125 0.52 4.31 -11.93
C GLU A 125 0.31 4.92 -10.55
N VAL A 126 -0.85 5.54 -10.35
CA VAL A 126 -1.22 6.17 -9.09
C VAL A 126 -2.45 5.50 -8.50
N GLY A 127 -2.37 5.09 -7.24
CA GLY A 127 -3.52 4.77 -6.41
C GLY A 127 -3.91 5.97 -5.55
N SER A 128 -5.15 6.43 -5.67
CA SER A 128 -5.70 7.49 -4.81
C SER A 128 -7.22 7.44 -4.76
N GLU A 129 -7.79 7.96 -3.67
CA GLU A 129 -9.20 8.30 -3.53
C GLU A 129 -9.44 9.80 -3.25
N THR A 130 -8.38 10.62 -3.25
CA THR A 130 -8.47 12.09 -3.21
C THR A 130 -8.57 12.65 -4.63
N VAL A 131 -9.80 12.89 -5.08
CA VAL A 131 -10.08 13.37 -6.44
C VAL A 131 -9.97 14.90 -6.49
N ILE A 132 -8.98 15.41 -7.23
CA ILE A 132 -8.85 16.86 -7.51
C ILE A 132 -9.39 17.27 -8.88
N ASP A 133 -9.48 16.32 -9.82
CA ASP A 133 -10.07 16.46 -11.15
C ASP A 133 -10.77 15.15 -11.51
N LYS A 134 -11.94 15.22 -12.15
CA LYS A 134 -12.78 14.05 -12.45
C LYS A 134 -12.36 13.28 -13.71
N SER A 135 -11.42 13.83 -14.48
CA SER A 135 -10.97 13.30 -15.77
C SER A 135 -9.44 13.26 -15.86
N LYS A 136 -8.77 14.36 -15.49
CA LYS A 136 -7.31 14.45 -15.51
C LYS A 136 -6.71 13.70 -14.32
N SER A 137 -5.99 12.63 -14.61
CA SER A 137 -5.31 11.80 -13.62
C SER A 137 -4.13 12.51 -12.94
N ILE A 138 -3.87 12.17 -11.67
CA ILE A 138 -2.66 12.50 -10.92
C ILE A 138 -1.41 12.04 -11.70
N LYS A 139 -1.47 10.86 -12.32
CA LYS A 139 -0.41 10.34 -13.21
C LYS A 139 0.06 11.37 -14.23
N THR A 140 -0.86 12.09 -14.87
CA THR A 140 -0.49 13.12 -15.86
C THR A 140 0.11 14.38 -15.26
N PHE A 141 -0.15 14.71 -13.99
CA PHE A 141 0.61 15.75 -13.30
C PHE A 141 2.06 15.32 -13.07
N LEU A 142 2.28 14.03 -12.73
CA LEU A 142 3.62 13.48 -12.48
C LEU A 142 4.51 13.41 -13.72
N MET A 143 3.92 13.40 -14.93
CA MET A 143 4.69 13.42 -16.18
C MET A 143 5.61 14.65 -16.30
N GLN A 144 5.32 15.76 -15.61
CA GLN A 144 6.22 16.93 -15.53
C GLN A 144 7.64 16.58 -15.04
N LEU A 145 7.80 15.52 -14.23
CA LEU A 145 9.11 15.06 -13.77
C LEU A 145 9.90 14.33 -14.87
N PHE A 146 9.22 13.77 -15.87
CA PHE A 146 9.79 12.94 -16.93
C PHE A 146 9.92 13.69 -18.27
N GLU A 147 9.07 14.68 -18.51
CA GLU A 147 9.10 15.56 -19.68
C GLU A 147 10.48 16.21 -19.88
N LYS A 148 11.12 16.64 -18.78
CA LYS A 148 12.47 17.25 -18.80
C LYS A 148 13.55 16.32 -19.34
N CYS A 149 13.37 15.01 -19.18
CA CYS A 149 14.29 13.99 -19.68
C CYS A 149 13.86 13.43 -21.06
N GLY A 150 12.73 13.86 -21.61
CA GLY A 150 12.18 13.36 -22.86
C GLY A 150 11.50 12.00 -22.77
N ASN A 151 11.28 11.45 -21.56
CA ASN A 151 10.62 10.16 -21.38
C ASN A 151 9.10 10.32 -21.28
N THR A 152 8.41 10.24 -22.43
CA THR A 152 6.94 10.35 -22.49
C THR A 152 6.24 9.03 -22.79
N ASP A 153 6.97 8.01 -23.26
CA ASP A 153 6.45 6.67 -23.51
C ASP A 153 6.44 5.86 -22.21
N VAL A 154 5.45 6.18 -21.37
CA VAL A 154 5.27 5.62 -20.02
C VAL A 154 3.81 5.22 -19.83
N GLU A 155 3.54 3.92 -19.74
CA GLU A 155 2.20 3.36 -19.49
C GLU A 155 1.65 3.75 -18.11
N GLY A 156 0.36 3.46 -17.88
CA GLY A 156 -0.29 3.62 -16.59
C GLY A 156 -1.10 4.91 -16.45
N VAL A 157 -2.08 4.87 -15.54
CA VAL A 157 -3.02 5.94 -15.18
C VAL A 157 -3.36 5.80 -13.69
N ASP A 158 -4.41 6.47 -13.23
CA ASP A 158 -4.89 6.35 -11.86
C ASP A 158 -5.80 5.11 -11.69
N SER A 159 -5.70 4.43 -10.55
CA SER A 159 -6.56 3.33 -10.11
C SER A 159 -7.28 3.72 -8.82
N THR A 160 -8.60 3.60 -8.78
CA THR A 160 -9.41 4.05 -7.63
C THR A 160 -10.43 3.01 -7.20
N ASN A 161 -10.37 2.64 -5.92
CA ASN A 161 -11.52 2.19 -5.13
C ASN A 161 -11.18 2.41 -3.65
N ALA A 162 -11.55 3.56 -3.10
CA ALA A 162 -11.21 3.94 -1.73
C ALA A 162 -9.71 3.66 -1.42
N CYS A 163 -9.40 3.16 -0.24
CA CYS A 163 -8.04 2.84 0.21
C CYS A 163 -7.37 1.65 -0.52
N TYR A 164 -8.03 1.02 -1.50
CA TYR A 164 -7.48 -0.11 -2.27
C TYR A 164 -6.69 0.31 -3.51
N GLY A 165 -6.86 1.54 -4.00
CA GLY A 165 -6.28 2.01 -5.27
C GLY A 165 -4.77 1.77 -5.40
N GLY A 166 -4.00 1.94 -4.32
CA GLY A 166 -2.56 1.66 -4.28
C GLY A 166 -2.22 0.20 -4.55
N THR A 167 -2.99 -0.73 -3.99
CA THR A 167 -2.84 -2.18 -4.24
C THR A 167 -3.23 -2.56 -5.65
N ALA A 168 -4.26 -1.94 -6.22
CA ALA A 168 -4.58 -2.13 -7.63
C ALA A 168 -3.41 -1.73 -8.54
N ALA A 169 -2.86 -0.51 -8.35
CA ALA A 169 -1.71 -0.01 -9.11
C ALA A 169 -0.46 -0.89 -8.92
N LEU A 170 -0.19 -1.35 -7.70
CA LEU A 170 0.92 -2.25 -7.41
C LEU A 170 0.79 -3.58 -8.15
N LEU A 171 -0.36 -4.22 -8.08
CA LEU A 171 -0.60 -5.48 -8.78
C LEU A 171 -0.57 -5.30 -10.30
N ASN A 172 -1.08 -4.19 -10.83
CA ASN A 172 -0.98 -3.87 -12.26
C ASN A 172 0.47 -3.74 -12.71
N CYS A 173 1.32 -3.05 -11.96
CA CYS A 173 2.75 -2.91 -12.28
C CYS A 173 3.49 -4.25 -12.20
N VAL A 174 3.23 -5.09 -11.19
CA VAL A 174 3.81 -6.44 -11.10
C VAL A 174 3.39 -7.28 -12.31
N ASN A 175 2.09 -7.31 -12.64
CA ASN A 175 1.59 -8.03 -13.81
C ASN A 175 2.20 -7.51 -15.12
N TRP A 176 2.40 -6.19 -15.24
CA TRP A 176 3.03 -5.58 -16.41
C TRP A 176 4.49 -6.04 -16.56
N VAL A 177 5.29 -6.03 -15.49
CA VAL A 177 6.68 -6.55 -15.52
C VAL A 177 6.72 -8.03 -15.91
N GLU A 178 5.72 -8.82 -15.49
CA GLU A 178 5.60 -10.25 -15.84
C GLU A 178 5.02 -10.49 -17.25
N SER A 179 4.57 -9.45 -17.95
CA SER A 179 3.84 -9.58 -19.22
C SER A 179 4.74 -9.59 -20.46
N ASN A 180 4.18 -10.00 -21.59
CA ASN A 180 4.86 -9.93 -22.89
C ASN A 180 5.03 -8.49 -23.41
N SER A 181 4.34 -7.50 -22.84
CA SER A 181 4.52 -6.08 -23.19
C SER A 181 5.58 -5.39 -22.35
N TRP A 182 6.23 -6.10 -21.41
CA TRP A 182 7.32 -5.53 -20.64
C TRP A 182 8.50 -5.20 -21.56
N ASP A 183 9.00 -3.98 -21.43
CA ASP A 183 10.07 -3.41 -22.27
C ASP A 183 11.45 -3.40 -21.58
N GLY A 184 11.55 -4.02 -20.40
CA GLY A 184 12.77 -4.07 -19.58
C GLY A 184 12.92 -2.92 -18.58
N ARG A 185 12.08 -1.89 -18.63
CA ARG A 185 12.12 -0.73 -17.72
C ARG A 185 11.38 -1.01 -16.40
N TYR A 186 11.58 -0.15 -15.40
CA TYR A 186 10.91 -0.24 -14.11
C TYR A 186 9.45 0.21 -14.18
N GLY A 187 8.62 -0.40 -13.33
CA GLY A 187 7.35 0.17 -12.94
C GLY A 187 7.53 1.11 -11.74
N LEU A 188 6.74 2.17 -11.66
CA LEU A 188 6.70 3.10 -10.53
C LEU A 188 5.26 3.26 -10.05
N VAL A 189 5.02 2.88 -8.80
CA VAL A 189 3.69 2.93 -8.17
C VAL A 189 3.69 4.05 -7.14
N ILE A 190 2.68 4.90 -7.19
CA ILE A 190 2.47 5.96 -6.22
C ILE A 190 1.15 5.70 -5.50
N CYS A 191 1.16 5.70 -4.17
CA CYS A 191 -0.05 5.72 -3.35
C CYS A 191 -0.09 7.08 -2.65
N THR A 192 -1.13 7.89 -2.87
CA THR A 192 -1.17 9.25 -2.32
C THR A 192 -2.58 9.61 -1.89
N ASP A 193 -2.74 10.14 -0.69
CA ASP A 193 -4.03 10.60 -0.19
C ASP A 193 -3.89 11.64 0.92
N SER A 194 -4.91 12.48 1.02
CA SER A 194 -5.21 13.30 2.19
C SER A 194 -6.56 12.87 2.73
N ALA A 195 -6.56 12.21 3.89
CA ALA A 195 -7.75 11.74 4.59
C ALA A 195 -8.29 12.81 5.52
N VAL A 196 -9.31 13.53 5.05
CA VAL A 196 -9.95 14.64 5.78
C VAL A 196 -11.42 14.31 6.04
N TYR A 197 -11.88 14.63 7.25
CA TYR A 197 -13.25 14.40 7.69
C TYR A 197 -13.87 15.66 8.27
N ALA A 198 -15.20 15.76 8.15
CA ALA A 198 -16.00 16.80 8.76
C ALA A 198 -15.81 16.84 10.30
N GLU A 199 -16.30 17.91 10.93
CA GLU A 199 -16.45 17.96 12.39
C GLU A 199 -17.20 16.72 12.90
N GLY A 200 -16.69 16.12 13.98
CA GLY A 200 -17.29 14.95 14.60
C GLY A 200 -16.31 13.78 14.80
N PRO A 201 -16.83 12.58 15.11
CA PRO A 201 -16.06 11.47 15.67
C PRO A 201 -15.06 10.83 14.70
N ALA A 202 -15.13 11.14 13.41
CA ALA A 202 -14.21 10.61 12.39
C ALA A 202 -12.96 11.50 12.17
N ARG A 203 -13.01 12.80 12.53
CA ARG A 203 -11.88 13.73 12.39
C ARG A 203 -10.56 13.22 13.00
N PRO A 204 -10.54 12.62 14.19
CA PRO A 204 -9.31 12.09 14.78
C PRO A 204 -8.68 10.91 14.02
N THR A 205 -9.38 10.37 13.01
CA THR A 205 -8.88 9.28 12.14
C THR A 205 -8.38 9.77 10.78
N GLY A 206 -8.20 11.08 10.60
CA GLY A 206 -7.55 11.62 9.40
C GLY A 206 -6.05 11.30 9.32
N GLY A 207 -5.40 11.81 8.29
CA GLY A 207 -3.97 11.64 8.03
C GLY A 207 -3.62 12.00 6.59
N ALA A 208 -2.35 12.18 6.26
CA ALA A 208 -1.93 12.47 4.88
C ALA A 208 -0.53 11.92 4.61
N ALA A 209 -0.35 11.25 3.46
CA ALA A 209 0.95 10.81 2.99
C ALA A 209 0.93 10.44 1.50
N ALA A 210 2.14 10.35 0.94
CA ALA A 210 2.40 9.65 -0.31
C ALA A 210 3.53 8.63 -0.15
N ILE A 211 3.42 7.49 -0.82
CA ILE A 211 4.47 6.47 -0.92
C ILE A 211 4.75 6.20 -2.39
N ALA A 212 6.02 6.16 -2.75
CA ALA A 212 6.50 5.72 -4.06
C ALA A 212 7.20 4.36 -3.92
N MET A 213 6.88 3.42 -4.81
CA MET A 213 7.49 2.09 -4.87
C MET A 213 7.99 1.80 -6.29
N LEU A 214 9.27 1.46 -6.42
CA LEU A 214 9.87 1.02 -7.68
C LEU A 214 9.70 -0.49 -7.82
N ILE A 215 9.19 -0.94 -8.96
CA ILE A 215 8.83 -2.34 -9.24
C ILE A 215 9.73 -2.89 -10.35
N GLY A 216 10.26 -4.08 -10.15
CA GLY A 216 11.07 -4.77 -11.16
C GLY A 216 11.49 -6.18 -10.75
N PRO A 217 12.27 -6.87 -11.61
CA PRO A 217 12.77 -8.21 -11.34
C PRO A 217 13.87 -8.21 -10.27
N ASN A 218 14.14 -9.39 -9.70
CA ASN A 218 15.21 -9.61 -8.71
C ASN A 218 15.08 -8.69 -7.48
N ALA A 219 13.85 -8.50 -7.01
CA ALA A 219 13.55 -7.61 -5.90
C ALA A 219 14.00 -8.19 -4.53
N PRO A 220 14.37 -7.34 -3.55
CA PRO A 220 14.50 -7.76 -2.15
C PRO A 220 13.14 -8.07 -1.50
N ILE A 221 12.04 -7.60 -2.10
CA ILE A 221 10.67 -7.79 -1.62
C ILE A 221 9.89 -8.43 -2.77
N VAL A 222 9.86 -9.76 -2.81
CA VAL A 222 9.33 -10.55 -3.93
C VAL A 222 7.88 -10.92 -3.69
N PHE A 223 7.03 -10.83 -4.71
CA PHE A 223 5.67 -11.34 -4.63
C PHE A 223 5.65 -12.87 -4.64
N GLU A 224 4.92 -13.49 -3.70
CA GLU A 224 4.53 -14.88 -3.83
C GLU A 224 3.27 -14.92 -4.72
N SER A 225 3.46 -14.84 -6.04
CA SER A 225 2.42 -14.45 -7.01
C SER A 225 1.10 -15.24 -6.92
N LYS A 226 1.16 -16.51 -6.51
CA LYS A 226 -0.02 -17.39 -6.35
C LYS A 226 -0.63 -17.36 -4.94
N LEU A 227 0.04 -16.80 -3.94
CA LEU A 227 -0.37 -16.80 -2.54
C LEU A 227 -1.14 -15.51 -2.20
N ARG A 228 -2.37 -15.41 -2.72
CA ARG A 228 -3.27 -14.27 -2.48
C ARG A 228 -4.75 -14.65 -2.50
N GLY A 229 -5.58 -13.91 -1.79
CA GLY A 229 -7.03 -14.06 -1.79
C GLY A 229 -7.71 -12.69 -1.86
N SER A 230 -8.65 -12.52 -2.78
CA SER A 230 -9.39 -11.26 -2.95
C SER A 230 -10.86 -11.45 -2.61
N HIS A 231 -11.51 -10.38 -2.15
CA HIS A 231 -12.94 -10.29 -1.91
C HIS A 231 -13.43 -8.92 -2.40
N MET A 232 -14.47 -8.90 -3.21
CA MET A 232 -15.11 -7.67 -3.69
C MET A 232 -16.61 -7.84 -3.57
N ALA A 233 -17.29 -6.80 -3.09
CA ALA A 233 -18.73 -6.81 -2.86
C ALA A 233 -19.31 -5.42 -3.12
N HIS A 234 -20.61 -5.35 -3.37
CA HIS A 234 -21.32 -4.07 -3.41
C HIS A 234 -21.87 -3.74 -2.01
N VAL A 235 -21.34 -2.71 -1.37
CA VAL A 235 -21.75 -2.22 -0.04
C VAL A 235 -21.64 -0.70 0.04
N TYR A 236 -22.35 -0.09 0.99
CA TYR A 236 -22.35 1.35 1.25
C TYR A 236 -21.80 1.67 2.66
N ASP A 237 -20.65 1.10 2.99
CA ASP A 237 -20.02 1.26 4.31
C ASP A 237 -19.30 2.60 4.47
N PHE A 238 -18.59 3.04 3.42
CA PHE A 238 -17.97 4.36 3.29
C PHE A 238 -17.90 4.71 1.81
N TYR A 239 -18.34 5.92 1.45
CA TYR A 239 -18.35 6.38 0.05
C TYR A 239 -18.42 7.91 -0.02
N LYS A 240 -18.02 8.49 -1.16
CA LYS A 240 -18.01 9.95 -1.40
C LYS A 240 -19.02 10.33 -2.49
N PRO A 241 -20.33 10.36 -2.19
CA PRO A 241 -21.36 10.65 -3.20
C PRO A 241 -21.48 12.15 -3.50
N ASN A 242 -21.05 13.02 -2.58
CA ASN A 242 -21.10 14.46 -2.75
C ASN A 242 -19.83 14.97 -3.42
N LEU A 243 -19.89 15.18 -4.74
CA LEU A 243 -18.73 15.61 -5.54
C LEU A 243 -18.17 16.99 -5.18
N ALA A 244 -18.94 17.82 -4.46
CA ALA A 244 -18.51 19.16 -4.06
C ALA A 244 -17.86 19.20 -2.67
N SER A 245 -17.85 18.09 -1.93
CA SER A 245 -17.24 17.99 -0.60
C SER A 245 -16.11 16.97 -0.60
N GLU A 246 -15.07 17.23 0.17
CA GLU A 246 -14.00 16.26 0.42
C GLU A 246 -14.46 15.14 1.38
N TYR A 247 -15.50 15.41 2.16
CA TYR A 247 -15.92 14.55 3.26
C TYR A 247 -16.75 13.35 2.78
N PRO A 248 -16.47 12.16 3.30
CA PRO A 248 -17.22 10.95 2.98
C PRO A 248 -18.55 10.85 3.77
N VAL A 249 -19.48 10.08 3.22
CA VAL A 249 -20.59 9.48 3.98
C VAL A 249 -20.08 8.17 4.57
N VAL A 250 -20.24 7.98 5.88
CA VAL A 250 -19.68 6.84 6.61
C VAL A 250 -20.72 6.21 7.53
N ASP A 251 -20.98 4.92 7.35
CA ASP A 251 -21.61 4.07 8.36
C ASP A 251 -20.51 3.32 9.12
N GLY A 252 -20.08 3.89 10.26
CA GLY A 252 -18.93 3.36 11.02
C GLY A 252 -19.15 1.95 11.59
N LYS A 253 -20.40 1.53 11.81
CA LYS A 253 -20.70 0.16 12.27
C LYS A 253 -20.61 -0.80 11.09
N LEU A 254 -21.20 -0.44 9.96
CA LEU A 254 -21.15 -1.24 8.74
C LEU A 254 -19.71 -1.37 8.23
N SER A 255 -18.91 -0.29 8.26
CA SER A 255 -17.51 -0.29 7.84
C SER A 255 -16.64 -1.30 8.60
N GLN A 256 -16.77 -1.40 9.92
CA GLN A 256 -16.07 -2.43 10.68
C GLN A 256 -16.54 -3.84 10.32
N THR A 257 -17.84 -4.03 10.09
CA THR A 257 -18.40 -5.33 9.71
C THR A 257 -17.90 -5.75 8.33
N CYS A 258 -17.98 -4.87 7.33
CA CYS A 258 -17.51 -5.11 5.96
C CYS A 258 -15.99 -5.36 5.90
N TYR A 259 -15.20 -4.63 6.70
CA TYR A 259 -13.77 -4.86 6.81
C TYR A 259 -13.46 -6.28 7.30
N LEU A 260 -14.09 -6.73 8.39
CA LEU A 260 -13.84 -8.06 8.95
C LEU A 260 -14.38 -9.19 8.05
N MET A 261 -15.52 -8.99 7.39
CA MET A 261 -16.05 -9.92 6.38
C MET A 261 -15.06 -10.10 5.22
N ALA A 262 -14.54 -8.99 4.70
CA ALA A 262 -13.55 -9.02 3.62
C ALA A 262 -12.25 -9.67 4.08
N LEU A 263 -11.81 -9.42 5.31
CA LEU A 263 -10.64 -10.04 5.93
C LEU A 263 -10.78 -11.56 6.01
N ASP A 264 -11.88 -12.06 6.57
CA ASP A 264 -12.18 -13.49 6.68
C ASP A 264 -12.18 -14.16 5.31
N SER A 265 -12.85 -13.55 4.33
CA SER A 265 -12.92 -14.08 2.96
C SER A 265 -11.55 -14.11 2.29
N CYS A 266 -10.78 -13.02 2.37
CA CYS A 266 -9.44 -12.95 1.79
C CYS A 266 -8.48 -13.97 2.43
N TYR A 267 -8.52 -14.10 3.77
CA TYR A 267 -7.71 -15.05 4.52
C TYR A 267 -8.05 -16.49 4.11
N LYS A 268 -9.34 -16.85 4.09
CA LYS A 268 -9.80 -18.18 3.62
C LYS A 268 -9.30 -18.50 2.21
N HIS A 269 -9.37 -17.54 1.29
CA HIS A 269 -8.87 -17.73 -0.08
C HIS A 269 -7.35 -17.89 -0.14
N LEU A 270 -6.60 -17.13 0.67
CA LEU A 270 -5.16 -17.29 0.80
C LEU A 270 -4.80 -18.68 1.36
N CYS A 271 -5.46 -19.11 2.44
CA CYS A 271 -5.26 -20.43 3.05
C CYS A 271 -5.51 -21.57 2.05
N SER A 272 -6.61 -21.51 1.29
CA SER A 272 -6.92 -22.52 0.28
C SER A 272 -5.85 -22.59 -0.83
N LYS A 273 -5.24 -21.45 -1.20
CA LYS A 273 -4.13 -21.45 -2.16
C LYS A 273 -2.83 -21.95 -1.54
N PHE A 274 -2.58 -21.63 -0.28
CA PHE A 274 -1.43 -22.15 0.45
C PHE A 274 -1.44 -23.67 0.54
N GLU A 275 -2.58 -24.26 0.90
CA GLU A 275 -2.75 -25.73 0.97
C GLU A 275 -2.41 -26.41 -0.36
N LYS A 276 -2.82 -25.81 -1.48
CA LYS A 276 -2.49 -26.32 -2.82
C LYS A 276 -1.01 -26.19 -3.17
N LEU A 277 -0.33 -25.17 -2.65
CA LEU A 277 1.07 -24.86 -2.96
C LEU A 277 2.04 -25.67 -2.08
N GLU A 278 1.74 -25.79 -0.79
CA GLU A 278 2.67 -26.28 0.24
C GLU A 278 2.22 -27.61 0.85
N GLY A 279 1.04 -28.12 0.49
CA GLY A 279 0.52 -29.40 0.97
C GLY A 279 0.16 -29.43 2.46
N LYS A 280 0.06 -28.27 3.11
CA LYS A 280 -0.31 -28.13 4.52
C LYS A 280 -1.26 -26.95 4.74
N GLU A 281 -2.03 -27.01 5.81
CA GLU A 281 -2.92 -25.94 6.22
C GLU A 281 -2.15 -24.68 6.62
N PHE A 282 -2.59 -23.50 6.15
CA PHE A 282 -2.03 -22.21 6.59
C PHE A 282 -2.56 -21.81 7.97
N SER A 283 -1.71 -21.27 8.81
CA SER A 283 -2.01 -20.64 10.09
C SER A 283 -1.23 -19.34 10.25
N ILE A 284 -1.52 -18.56 11.31
CA ILE A 284 -0.72 -17.37 11.66
C ILE A 284 0.77 -17.68 11.94
N ASN A 285 1.15 -18.96 12.13
CA ASN A 285 2.53 -19.37 12.30
C ASN A 285 3.31 -19.44 10.98
N ASP A 286 2.62 -19.52 9.83
CA ASP A 286 3.23 -19.71 8.52
C ASP A 286 3.69 -18.41 7.84
N ALA A 287 3.47 -17.27 8.51
CA ALA A 287 4.04 -15.97 8.15
C ALA A 287 4.71 -15.32 9.37
N ASP A 288 5.82 -14.65 9.12
CA ASP A 288 6.59 -13.98 10.17
C ASP A 288 5.94 -12.65 10.58
N TYR A 289 5.35 -11.94 9.62
CA TYR A 289 4.70 -10.66 9.85
C TYR A 289 3.37 -10.55 9.12
N PHE A 290 2.44 -9.80 9.70
CA PHE A 290 1.16 -9.45 9.11
C PHE A 290 1.00 -7.93 9.12
N VAL A 291 0.79 -7.35 7.94
CA VAL A 291 0.66 -5.91 7.71
C VAL A 291 -0.74 -5.64 7.19
N PHE A 292 -1.43 -4.65 7.75
CA PHE A 292 -2.81 -4.34 7.41
C PHE A 292 -2.94 -2.90 6.93
N HIS A 293 -3.95 -2.64 6.09
CA HIS A 293 -4.52 -1.30 6.00
C HIS A 293 -4.87 -0.81 7.41
N SER A 294 -4.36 0.37 7.76
CA SER A 294 -4.31 0.87 9.14
C SER A 294 -5.04 2.21 9.24
N PRO A 295 -6.39 2.24 9.19
CA PRO A 295 -7.13 3.49 9.34
C PRO A 295 -7.03 4.04 10.77
N TYR A 296 -6.90 3.16 11.76
CA TYR A 296 -6.52 3.45 13.13
C TYR A 296 -6.03 2.16 13.80
N ASN A 297 -5.12 2.27 14.76
CA ASN A 297 -4.41 1.10 15.29
C ASN A 297 -5.32 0.07 16.00
N LYS A 298 -6.40 0.50 16.64
CA LYS A 298 -7.36 -0.42 17.27
C LYS A 298 -7.96 -1.41 16.26
N LEU A 299 -8.27 -0.97 15.03
CA LEU A 299 -8.77 -1.90 14.00
C LEU A 299 -7.71 -2.93 13.60
N VAL A 300 -6.43 -2.53 13.55
CA VAL A 300 -5.32 -3.45 13.26
C VAL A 300 -5.21 -4.55 14.32
N GLN A 301 -5.32 -4.18 15.61
CA GLN A 301 -5.36 -5.14 16.73
C GLN A 301 -6.52 -6.14 16.57
N LYS A 302 -7.73 -5.63 16.28
CA LYS A 302 -8.92 -6.47 16.05
C LYS A 302 -8.75 -7.36 14.82
N SER A 303 -8.13 -6.86 13.75
CA SER A 303 -7.92 -7.59 12.50
C SER A 303 -7.04 -8.82 12.72
N PHE A 304 -5.90 -8.64 13.37
CA PHE A 304 -5.01 -9.76 13.65
C PHE A 304 -5.63 -10.76 14.64
N ALA A 305 -6.34 -10.27 15.65
CA ALA A 305 -7.10 -11.11 16.56
C ALA A 305 -8.19 -11.93 15.83
N ARG A 306 -8.83 -11.35 14.80
CA ARG A 306 -9.79 -12.04 13.95
C ARG A 306 -9.15 -13.17 13.13
N LEU A 307 -7.90 -13.02 12.67
CA LEU A 307 -7.19 -14.11 12.00
C LEU A 307 -6.98 -15.32 12.93
N LEU A 308 -6.65 -15.07 14.20
CA LEU A 308 -6.52 -16.15 15.19
C LEU A 308 -7.87 -16.86 15.43
N TYR A 309 -8.98 -16.13 15.43
CA TYR A 309 -10.31 -16.76 15.49
C TYR A 309 -10.62 -17.59 14.23
N ASN A 310 -10.21 -17.15 13.05
CA ASN A 310 -10.33 -17.96 11.82
C ASN A 310 -9.50 -19.25 11.90
N ASP A 311 -8.31 -19.19 12.49
CA ASP A 311 -7.50 -20.38 12.75
C ASP A 311 -8.21 -21.34 13.72
N PHE A 312 -8.91 -20.83 14.75
CA PHE A 312 -9.75 -21.65 15.63
C PHE A 312 -10.88 -22.34 14.87
N LEU A 313 -11.63 -21.60 14.04
CA LEU A 313 -12.72 -22.18 13.27
C LEU A 313 -12.26 -23.29 12.29
N ARG A 314 -10.99 -23.25 11.90
CA ARG A 314 -10.36 -24.23 11.01
C ARG A 314 -9.62 -25.35 11.76
N ASN A 315 -9.50 -25.25 13.09
CA ASN A 315 -8.65 -26.12 13.91
C ASN A 315 -7.17 -26.12 13.44
N ALA A 316 -6.66 -24.95 13.06
CA ALA A 316 -5.30 -24.80 12.55
C ALA A 316 -4.24 -24.92 13.65
N SER A 317 -3.00 -25.20 13.25
CA SER A 317 -1.87 -25.52 14.15
C SER A 317 -1.44 -24.41 15.12
N SER A 318 -1.91 -23.18 14.93
CA SER A 318 -1.64 -22.04 15.82
C SER A 318 -2.49 -22.04 17.09
N ILE A 319 -3.52 -22.89 17.16
CA ILE A 319 -4.48 -22.94 18.26
C ILE A 319 -4.13 -24.11 19.18
N ASP A 320 -3.56 -23.79 20.34
CA ASP A 320 -3.35 -24.76 21.41
C ASP A 320 -4.64 -25.08 22.19
N GLU A 321 -4.58 -26.08 23.08
CA GLU A 321 -5.73 -26.51 23.87
C GLU A 321 -6.30 -25.39 24.75
N ALA A 322 -5.44 -24.53 25.32
CA ALA A 322 -5.88 -23.43 26.16
C ALA A 322 -6.62 -22.34 25.36
N ALA A 323 -6.18 -22.05 24.13
CA ALA A 323 -6.87 -21.17 23.21
C ALA A 323 -8.20 -21.79 22.75
N LYS A 324 -8.22 -23.10 22.48
CA LYS A 324 -9.41 -23.84 22.09
C LYS A 324 -10.49 -23.80 23.17
N GLU A 325 -10.14 -24.04 24.42
CA GLU A 325 -11.05 -23.93 25.57
C GLU A 325 -11.67 -22.52 25.66
N LYS A 326 -10.86 -21.48 25.51
CA LYS A 326 -11.32 -20.08 25.57
C LYS A 326 -12.21 -19.69 24.39
N PHE A 327 -12.00 -20.25 23.21
CA PHE A 327 -12.83 -19.97 22.03
C PHE A 327 -14.10 -20.84 21.94
N THR A 328 -14.13 -22.00 22.59
CA THR A 328 -15.25 -22.95 22.56
C THR A 328 -16.62 -22.30 22.86
N PRO A 329 -16.78 -21.38 23.83
CA PRO A 329 -18.05 -20.68 24.08
C PRO A 329 -18.60 -19.90 22.88
N PHE A 330 -17.77 -19.58 21.89
CA PHE A 330 -18.14 -18.81 20.69
C PHE A 330 -18.30 -19.68 19.44
N SER A 331 -18.18 -21.01 19.56
CA SER A 331 -18.25 -21.95 18.42
C SER A 331 -19.63 -22.02 17.75
N SER A 332 -20.69 -21.69 18.49
CA SER A 332 -22.07 -21.70 17.98
C SER A 332 -22.53 -20.36 17.40
N LEU A 333 -21.69 -19.31 17.45
CA LEU A 333 -22.04 -18.03 16.86
C LEU A 333 -22.13 -18.16 15.33
N SER A 334 -23.18 -17.59 14.75
CA SER A 334 -23.20 -17.32 13.32
C SER A 334 -22.10 -16.31 12.94
N LEU A 335 -21.75 -16.25 11.66
CA LEU A 335 -20.79 -15.27 11.16
C LEU A 335 -21.23 -13.84 11.50
N ASP A 336 -22.50 -13.50 11.29
CA ASP A 336 -23.05 -12.18 11.56
C ASP A 336 -22.98 -11.79 13.05
N GLU A 337 -23.32 -12.73 13.94
CA GLU A 337 -23.18 -12.54 15.39
C GLU A 337 -21.71 -12.36 15.79
N SER A 338 -20.80 -13.09 15.15
CA SER A 338 -19.37 -13.04 15.46
C SER A 338 -18.76 -11.65 15.19
N TYR A 339 -19.24 -10.91 14.18
CA TYR A 339 -18.74 -9.56 13.88
C TYR A 339 -19.21 -8.51 14.89
N GLN A 340 -20.31 -8.77 15.60
CA GLN A 340 -20.90 -7.86 16.58
C GLN A 340 -20.54 -8.20 18.03
N SER A 341 -19.97 -9.39 18.27
CA SER A 341 -19.66 -9.89 19.61
C SER A 341 -18.41 -9.25 20.21
N ARG A 342 -18.62 -8.34 21.18
CA ARG A 342 -17.52 -7.71 21.93
C ARG A 342 -16.78 -8.70 22.82
N ASP A 343 -17.46 -9.74 23.32
CA ASP A 343 -16.84 -10.77 24.15
C ASP A 343 -15.88 -11.62 23.33
N LEU A 344 -16.27 -12.00 22.12
CA LEU A 344 -15.38 -12.66 21.17
C LEU A 344 -14.18 -11.77 20.84
N GLU A 345 -14.40 -10.48 20.58
CA GLU A 345 -13.33 -9.52 20.29
C GLU A 345 -12.31 -9.45 21.44
N LYS A 346 -12.78 -9.42 22.69
CA LYS A 346 -11.94 -9.35 23.89
C LYS A 346 -11.10 -10.62 24.06
N VAL A 347 -11.71 -11.80 23.94
CA VAL A 347 -11.00 -13.08 24.05
C VAL A 347 -9.99 -13.25 22.93
N SER A 348 -10.38 -12.89 21.69
CA SER A 348 -9.50 -12.94 20.52
C SER A 348 -8.27 -12.06 20.72
N GLN A 349 -8.44 -10.82 21.19
CA GLN A 349 -7.32 -9.91 21.46
C GLN A 349 -6.40 -10.41 22.57
N GLN A 350 -6.95 -10.98 23.65
CA GLN A 350 -6.16 -11.55 24.74
C GLN A 350 -5.28 -12.71 24.26
N LEU A 351 -5.85 -13.61 23.45
CA LEU A 351 -5.11 -14.74 22.88
C LEU A 351 -4.09 -14.31 21.82
N ALA A 352 -4.45 -13.33 21.00
CA ALA A 352 -3.58 -12.85 19.93
C ALA A 352 -2.45 -11.94 20.43
N LYS A 353 -2.51 -11.39 21.64
CA LYS A 353 -1.55 -10.40 22.18
C LYS A 353 -0.07 -10.79 21.98
N PRO A 354 0.43 -11.97 22.39
CA PRO A 354 1.84 -12.32 22.19
C PRO A 354 2.22 -12.41 20.70
N PHE A 355 1.33 -12.95 19.87
CA PHE A 355 1.53 -13.03 18.42
C PHE A 355 1.47 -11.65 17.76
N TYR A 356 0.58 -10.76 18.20
CA TYR A 356 0.44 -9.40 17.71
C TYR A 356 1.72 -8.60 17.99
N ASP A 357 2.26 -8.71 19.20
CA ASP A 357 3.49 -8.00 19.58
C ASP A 357 4.69 -8.44 18.74
N ALA A 358 4.76 -9.72 18.37
CA ALA A 358 5.82 -10.24 17.51
C ALA A 358 5.62 -9.93 16.02
N LYS A 359 4.40 -10.12 15.51
CA LYS A 359 4.11 -10.20 14.06
C LYS A 359 3.48 -8.94 13.47
N VAL A 360 2.92 -8.06 14.30
CA VAL A 360 2.13 -6.89 13.83
C VAL A 360 2.60 -5.58 14.44
N GLN A 361 2.93 -5.53 15.73
CA GLN A 361 3.34 -4.30 16.40
C GLN A 361 4.48 -3.54 15.67
N PRO A 362 5.51 -4.21 15.10
CA PRO A 362 6.56 -3.52 14.33
C PRO A 362 6.07 -2.78 13.08
N THR A 363 4.85 -3.03 12.62
CA THR A 363 4.23 -2.37 11.45
C THR A 363 3.51 -1.07 11.81
N THR A 364 3.43 -0.71 13.10
CA THR A 364 2.45 0.29 13.57
C THR A 364 3.00 1.70 13.76
N LEU A 365 4.31 1.91 13.62
CA LEU A 365 4.98 3.19 13.91
C LEU A 365 4.38 4.37 13.12
N VAL A 366 4.50 4.35 11.79
CA VAL A 366 4.03 5.47 10.96
C VAL A 366 2.50 5.62 11.05
N PRO A 367 1.66 4.56 10.96
CA PRO A 367 0.21 4.73 11.10
C PRO A 367 -0.23 5.37 12.43
N LYS A 368 0.43 5.06 13.55
CA LYS A 368 0.11 5.65 14.87
C LYS A 368 0.52 7.12 14.97
N GLU A 369 1.62 7.48 14.31
CA GLU A 369 2.20 8.83 14.35
C GLU A 369 1.63 9.77 13.28
N VAL A 370 1.11 9.24 12.17
CA VAL A 370 0.67 10.04 11.01
C VAL A 370 -0.85 10.02 10.85
N GLY A 371 -1.53 8.94 11.25
CA GLY A 371 -2.96 8.78 11.02
C GLY A 371 -3.29 7.94 9.78
N ASN A 372 -4.54 8.01 9.33
CA ASN A 372 -4.99 7.26 8.17
C ASN A 372 -4.46 7.89 6.89
N MET A 373 -3.67 7.15 6.13
CA MET A 373 -3.10 7.59 4.86
C MET A 373 -3.82 6.95 3.65
N TYR A 374 -5.06 6.50 3.84
CA TYR A 374 -5.88 5.78 2.84
C TYR A 374 -5.08 4.76 2.02
N THR A 375 -4.86 4.97 0.72
CA THR A 375 -4.17 4.02 -0.16
C THR A 375 -2.72 3.78 0.24
N ALA A 376 -2.06 4.76 0.84
CA ALA A 376 -0.70 4.63 1.34
C ALA A 376 -0.62 3.94 2.72
N SER A 377 -1.74 3.77 3.44
CA SER A 377 -1.73 3.28 4.83
C SER A 377 -1.13 1.88 4.99
N LEU A 378 -1.47 0.93 4.12
CA LEU A 378 -0.87 -0.42 4.14
C LEU A 378 0.65 -0.35 3.91
N TYR A 379 1.07 0.49 2.97
CA TYR A 379 2.48 0.62 2.60
C TYR A 379 3.29 1.41 3.62
N ALA A 380 2.67 2.33 4.36
CA ALA A 380 3.29 3.02 5.48
C ALA A 380 3.47 2.08 6.68
N ALA A 381 2.53 1.16 6.89
CA ALA A 381 2.68 0.08 7.85
C ALA A 381 3.83 -0.87 7.45
N PHE A 382 3.96 -1.17 6.15
CA PHE A 382 5.09 -1.94 5.62
C PHE A 382 6.43 -1.20 5.72
N ALA A 383 6.44 0.11 5.46
CA ALA A 383 7.61 0.97 5.67
C ALA A 383 8.06 0.95 7.14
N SER A 384 7.10 0.95 8.07
CA SER A 384 7.38 0.81 9.51
C SER A 384 8.03 -0.53 9.84
N LEU A 385 7.55 -1.63 9.23
CA LEU A 385 8.17 -2.95 9.41
C LEU A 385 9.62 -2.97 8.94
N ILE A 386 9.89 -2.45 7.74
CA ILE A 386 11.26 -2.36 7.19
C ILE A 386 12.12 -1.49 8.11
N HIS A 387 11.64 -0.31 8.51
CA HIS A 387 12.35 0.56 9.43
C HIS A 387 12.75 -0.16 10.72
N ASN A 388 11.81 -0.87 11.34
CA ASN A 388 12.02 -1.51 12.65
C ASN A 388 12.79 -2.85 12.59
N LYS A 389 12.73 -3.58 11.47
CA LYS A 389 13.17 -4.98 11.40
C LYS A 389 14.10 -5.31 10.22
N ASN A 390 14.56 -4.35 9.42
CA ASN A 390 15.34 -4.60 8.19
C ASN A 390 16.50 -5.61 8.33
N SER A 391 17.15 -5.73 9.48
CA SER A 391 18.22 -6.71 9.74
C SER A 391 17.73 -8.16 9.82
N ASP A 392 16.48 -8.38 10.21
CA ASP A 392 15.92 -9.70 10.55
C ASP A 392 14.91 -10.19 9.51
N LEU A 393 14.69 -9.39 8.46
CA LEU A 393 13.66 -9.62 7.44
C LEU A 393 14.09 -10.58 6.32
N ALA A 394 15.39 -10.87 6.16
CA ALA A 394 15.85 -11.83 5.15
C ALA A 394 15.25 -13.24 5.36
N GLY A 395 14.68 -13.80 4.30
CA GLY A 395 14.01 -15.11 4.31
C GLY A 395 12.59 -15.10 4.88
N LYS A 396 12.12 -13.96 5.41
CA LYS A 396 10.83 -13.85 6.09
C LYS A 396 9.67 -13.76 5.12
N ARG A 397 8.52 -14.29 5.52
CA ARG A 397 7.25 -14.11 4.83
C ARG A 397 6.45 -12.99 5.48
N VAL A 398 5.98 -12.04 4.68
CA VAL A 398 5.13 -10.94 5.10
C VAL A 398 3.78 -11.04 4.39
N VAL A 399 2.71 -11.24 5.16
CA VAL A 399 1.34 -11.23 4.64
C VAL A 399 0.78 -9.81 4.74
N MET A 400 0.24 -9.33 3.62
CA MET A 400 -0.30 -7.99 3.43
C MET A 400 -1.81 -8.07 3.26
N PHE A 401 -2.58 -7.26 3.98
CA PHE A 401 -4.02 -7.13 3.79
C PHE A 401 -4.41 -5.71 3.42
N SER A 402 -4.84 -5.52 2.17
CA SER A 402 -5.38 -4.26 1.67
C SER A 402 -6.90 -4.31 1.65
N TYR A 403 -7.52 -3.23 2.09
CA TYR A 403 -8.97 -3.02 2.09
C TYR A 403 -9.28 -1.62 1.59
N GLY A 404 -10.33 -1.48 0.79
CA GLY A 404 -10.99 -0.23 0.49
C GLY A 404 -12.50 -0.43 0.54
N SER A 405 -13.22 0.50 1.16
CA SER A 405 -14.67 0.48 1.26
C SER A 405 -15.39 0.48 -0.10
N GLY A 406 -16.65 0.04 -0.11
CA GLY A 406 -17.46 -0.12 -1.32
C GLY A 406 -17.83 -1.54 -1.77
N SER A 407 -17.09 -2.64 -1.54
CA SER A 407 -15.74 -2.81 -1.01
C SER A 407 -14.88 -3.69 -1.91
N THR A 408 -13.57 -3.47 -1.86
CA THR A 408 -12.55 -4.25 -2.54
C THR A 408 -11.40 -4.55 -1.59
N ALA A 409 -10.98 -5.82 -1.52
CA ALA A 409 -9.93 -6.25 -0.63
C ALA A 409 -9.09 -7.35 -1.24
N THR A 410 -7.81 -7.38 -0.88
CA THR A 410 -6.88 -8.46 -1.21
C THR A 410 -5.92 -8.69 -0.06
N MET A 411 -5.83 -9.95 0.38
CA MET A 411 -4.69 -10.45 1.14
C MET A 411 -3.68 -11.07 0.19
N PHE A 412 -2.40 -10.70 0.26
CA PHE A 412 -1.34 -11.23 -0.58
C PHE A 412 -0.05 -11.40 0.22
N SER A 413 0.85 -12.27 -0.23
CA SER A 413 2.09 -12.56 0.49
C SER A 413 3.33 -12.09 -0.27
N LEU A 414 4.33 -11.67 0.50
CA LEU A 414 5.65 -11.28 0.04
C LEU A 414 6.72 -12.16 0.70
N ARG A 415 7.76 -12.49 -0.06
CA ARG A 415 9.01 -13.07 0.45
C ARG A 415 10.10 -12.03 0.43
N LEU A 416 10.72 -11.81 1.58
CA LEU A 416 11.83 -10.89 1.72
C LEU A 416 13.15 -11.64 1.57
N CYS A 417 14.06 -11.08 0.78
CA CYS A 417 15.31 -11.70 0.39
C CYS A 417 16.49 -10.78 0.68
N GLU A 418 17.65 -11.37 0.93
CA GLU A 418 18.90 -10.61 0.84
C GLU A 418 19.11 -10.12 -0.58
N ASN A 419 19.61 -8.90 -0.71
CA ASN A 419 19.92 -8.31 -2.01
C ASN A 419 20.98 -7.21 -1.86
N GLN A 420 21.53 -6.77 -2.99
CA GLN A 420 22.58 -5.77 -3.02
C GLN A 420 22.02 -4.35 -3.08
N SER A 421 22.76 -3.40 -2.51
CA SER A 421 22.48 -1.96 -2.64
C SER A 421 22.54 -1.55 -4.13
N PRO A 422 21.66 -0.64 -4.61
CA PRO A 422 20.74 0.20 -3.83
C PRO A 422 19.41 -0.50 -3.44
N PHE A 423 19.13 -1.70 -3.95
CA PHE A 423 17.86 -2.41 -3.74
C PHE A 423 17.95 -3.47 -2.65
N SER A 424 18.40 -3.08 -1.45
CA SER A 424 18.44 -3.94 -0.26
C SER A 424 17.49 -3.45 0.83
N LEU A 425 17.01 -4.35 1.69
CA LEU A 425 16.12 -4.00 2.82
C LEU A 425 16.74 -2.93 3.74
N SER A 426 18.05 -3.02 3.98
CA SER A 426 18.82 -2.04 4.77
C SER A 426 18.93 -0.68 4.06
N SER A 427 19.20 -0.67 2.75
CA SER A 427 19.24 0.56 1.95
C SER A 427 17.87 1.24 1.95
N ILE A 428 16.79 0.46 1.80
CA ILE A 428 15.41 0.96 1.85
C ILE A 428 15.12 1.62 3.20
N ALA A 429 15.41 0.94 4.31
CA ALA A 429 15.22 1.50 5.65
C ALA A 429 15.99 2.82 5.86
N SER A 430 17.25 2.87 5.40
CA SER A 430 18.10 4.04 5.53
C SER A 430 17.62 5.22 4.66
N ILE A 431 17.21 4.95 3.42
CA ILE A 431 16.80 5.99 2.45
C ILE A 431 15.46 6.62 2.84
N MET A 432 14.53 5.80 3.33
CA MET A 432 13.24 6.29 3.83
C MET A 432 13.38 7.22 5.02
N ASP A 433 14.43 7.06 5.85
CA ASP A 433 14.70 7.88 7.04
C ASP A 433 13.45 8.23 7.85
N VAL A 434 12.65 7.20 8.18
CA VAL A 434 11.39 7.37 8.91
C VAL A 434 11.63 8.06 10.26
N GLY A 435 12.72 7.69 10.94
CA GLY A 435 13.11 8.29 12.22
C GLY A 435 13.46 9.77 12.12
N GLY A 436 14.20 10.20 11.08
CA GLY A 436 14.50 11.60 10.83
C GLY A 436 13.24 12.40 10.51
N LYS A 437 12.40 11.91 9.59
CA LYS A 437 11.15 12.57 9.18
C LYS A 437 10.15 12.75 10.33
N LEU A 438 10.02 11.76 11.22
CA LEU A 438 9.13 11.89 12.39
C LEU A 438 9.64 12.92 13.41
N LYS A 439 10.96 13.07 13.55
CA LYS A 439 11.60 14.05 14.44
C LYS A 439 11.53 15.48 13.91
N SER A 440 11.47 15.67 12.59
CA SER A 440 11.43 17.00 11.96
C SER A 440 10.01 17.57 11.82
N ARG A 441 9.02 16.98 12.50
CA ARG A 441 7.63 17.45 12.44
C ARG A 441 7.43 18.73 13.26
N HIS A 442 6.37 19.44 12.91
CA HIS A 442 5.95 20.70 13.51
C HIS A 442 4.55 20.57 14.07
N GLU A 443 4.45 20.59 15.39
CA GLU A 443 3.18 20.47 16.10
C GLU A 443 2.35 21.75 16.02
N TYR A 444 1.07 21.60 15.72
CA TYR A 444 0.06 22.63 15.80
C TYR A 444 -0.82 22.38 17.04
N ALA A 445 -1.20 23.48 17.70
CA ALA A 445 -2.29 23.45 18.66
C ALA A 445 -3.60 23.04 17.94
N PRO A 446 -4.51 22.31 18.62
CA PRO A 446 -5.79 21.89 18.03
C PRO A 446 -6.59 23.02 17.38
N GLU A 447 -6.57 24.23 17.94
CA GLU A 447 -7.27 25.40 17.39
C GLU A 447 -6.74 25.76 15.99
N LYS A 448 -5.41 25.83 15.84
CA LYS A 448 -4.76 26.13 14.56
C LYS A 448 -4.97 25.01 13.54
N PHE A 449 -5.03 23.76 14.00
CA PHE A 449 -5.42 22.62 13.16
C PHE A 449 -6.86 22.78 12.65
N VAL A 450 -7.83 23.09 13.51
CA VAL A 450 -9.24 23.30 13.13
C VAL A 450 -9.39 24.48 12.17
N GLU A 451 -8.68 25.58 12.39
CA GLU A 451 -8.62 26.72 11.46
C GLU A 451 -8.09 26.29 10.09
N THR A 452 -7.03 25.48 10.07
CA THR A 452 -6.46 24.94 8.83
C THR A 452 -7.47 24.05 8.12
N MET A 453 -8.19 23.17 8.82
CA MET A 453 -9.22 22.31 8.20
C MET A 453 -10.35 23.13 7.59
N LYS A 454 -10.80 24.20 8.27
CA LYS A 454 -11.78 25.13 7.71
C LYS A 454 -11.26 25.82 6.47
N LEU A 455 -9.99 26.26 6.45
CA LEU A 455 -9.38 26.83 5.26
C LEU A 455 -9.33 25.83 4.10
N MET A 456 -8.94 24.57 4.36
CA MET A 456 -8.89 23.53 3.33
C MET A 456 -10.28 23.25 2.73
N GLU A 457 -11.34 23.28 3.53
CA GLU A 457 -12.72 23.19 3.04
C GLU A 457 -13.07 24.31 2.05
N HIS A 458 -12.58 25.54 2.26
CA HIS A 458 -12.76 26.64 1.31
C HIS A 458 -11.91 26.48 0.05
N ARG A 459 -10.75 25.81 0.13
CA ARG A 459 -9.87 25.56 -1.02
C ARG A 459 -10.31 24.37 -1.86
N TYR A 460 -11.07 23.43 -1.28
CA TYR A 460 -11.52 22.23 -1.97
C TYR A 460 -12.45 22.59 -3.15
N GLY A 461 -12.07 22.18 -4.36
CA GLY A 461 -12.83 22.48 -5.58
C GLY A 461 -12.87 23.97 -5.97
N ALA A 462 -12.08 24.83 -5.31
CA ALA A 462 -12.01 26.26 -5.61
C ALA A 462 -10.99 26.58 -6.73
N LYS A 463 -11.04 27.84 -7.20
CA LYS A 463 -10.16 28.41 -8.23
C LYS A 463 -9.85 29.87 -7.91
N ASP A 464 -8.94 30.45 -8.68
CA ASP A 464 -8.56 31.87 -8.61
C ASP A 464 -8.07 32.30 -7.22
N PHE A 465 -7.07 31.58 -6.71
CA PHE A 465 -6.43 31.91 -5.45
C PHE A 465 -4.93 31.64 -5.47
N VAL A 466 -4.20 32.49 -4.76
CA VAL A 466 -2.79 32.30 -4.42
C VAL A 466 -2.71 31.83 -2.97
N THR A 467 -1.91 30.81 -2.69
CA THR A 467 -1.72 30.31 -1.32
C THR A 467 -0.93 31.32 -0.48
N SER A 468 -1.16 31.37 0.83
CA SER A 468 -0.33 32.12 1.77
C SER A 468 0.88 31.29 2.16
N LYS A 469 2.08 31.87 2.03
CA LYS A 469 3.35 31.20 2.33
C LYS A 469 3.86 31.51 3.73
N GLU A 470 3.49 32.68 4.26
CA GLU A 470 4.01 33.22 5.51
C GLU A 470 3.74 32.27 6.69
N GLY A 471 4.79 31.88 7.40
CA GLY A 471 4.69 31.00 8.57
C GLY A 471 4.36 29.53 8.29
N ILE A 472 4.20 29.13 7.01
CA ILE A 472 3.94 27.73 6.61
C ILE A 472 5.09 27.19 5.75
N LEU A 473 5.58 27.96 4.77
CA LEU A 473 6.63 27.50 3.86
C LEU A 473 7.94 27.18 4.62
N ASP A 474 8.20 27.88 5.72
CA ASP A 474 9.37 27.65 6.58
C ASP A 474 9.34 26.29 7.28
N LEU A 475 8.15 25.73 7.50
CA LEU A 475 7.94 24.41 8.12
C LEU A 475 8.25 23.25 7.17
N LEU A 476 8.24 23.48 5.85
CA LEU A 476 8.52 22.44 4.87
C LEU A 476 10.02 22.17 4.78
N ALA A 477 10.46 20.94 4.52
CA ALA A 477 11.88 20.68 4.30
C ALA A 477 12.37 21.34 3.00
N PRO A 478 13.65 21.75 2.89
CA PRO A 478 14.23 22.17 1.62
C PRO A 478 14.02 21.10 0.54
N GLY A 479 13.63 21.52 -0.65
CA GLY A 479 13.30 20.63 -1.76
C GLY A 479 11.84 20.12 -1.79
N THR A 480 11.02 20.41 -0.77
CA THR A 480 9.60 20.08 -0.77
C THR A 480 8.85 20.88 -1.85
N TYR A 481 8.08 20.18 -2.67
CA TYR A 481 7.11 20.75 -3.59
C TYR A 481 5.88 21.27 -2.84
N TYR A 482 5.35 22.41 -3.27
CA TYR A 482 4.19 23.05 -2.66
C TYR A 482 3.31 23.74 -3.70
N LEU A 483 2.01 23.89 -3.41
CA LEU A 483 1.05 24.61 -4.24
C LEU A 483 1.26 26.13 -4.11
N LYS A 484 1.51 26.81 -5.24
CA LYS A 484 1.68 28.27 -5.29
C LYS A 484 0.35 28.99 -5.44
N GLU A 485 -0.46 28.52 -6.39
CA GLU A 485 -1.72 29.11 -6.79
C GLU A 485 -2.56 28.12 -7.61
N VAL A 486 -3.86 28.41 -7.68
CA VAL A 486 -4.81 27.82 -8.61
C VAL A 486 -5.46 28.96 -9.37
N ASP A 487 -5.32 29.00 -10.69
CA ASP A 487 -5.86 30.11 -11.47
C ASP A 487 -7.37 29.99 -11.74
N SER A 488 -7.93 30.96 -12.46
CA SER A 488 -9.35 31.02 -12.80
C SER A 488 -9.86 29.87 -13.69
N LEU A 489 -8.97 29.05 -14.24
CA LEU A 489 -9.25 27.85 -15.03
C LEU A 489 -8.93 26.56 -14.27
N TYR A 490 -8.79 26.61 -12.94
CA TYR A 490 -8.45 25.48 -12.07
C TYR A 490 -7.06 24.86 -12.30
N ARG A 491 -6.19 25.52 -13.09
CA ARG A 491 -4.84 25.02 -13.32
C ARG A 491 -4.02 25.24 -12.05
N ARG A 492 -3.35 24.19 -11.59
CA ARG A 492 -2.52 24.21 -10.38
C ARG A 492 -1.07 24.45 -10.74
N PHE A 493 -0.40 25.33 -9.99
CA PHE A 493 1.01 25.66 -10.19
C PHE A 493 1.82 25.33 -8.95
N TYR A 494 2.93 24.62 -9.14
CA TYR A 494 3.76 24.11 -8.05
C TYR A 494 5.13 24.80 -8.01
N GLY A 495 5.62 25.07 -6.81
CA GLY A 495 6.99 25.51 -6.54
C GLY A 495 7.76 24.42 -5.81
N LYS A 496 9.08 24.56 -5.73
CA LYS A 496 9.97 23.71 -4.93
C LYS A 496 10.71 24.59 -3.94
N LYS A 497 10.65 24.28 -2.63
CA LYS A 497 11.30 25.11 -1.61
C LYS A 497 12.82 25.13 -1.82
N GLY A 498 13.40 26.32 -1.91
CA GLY A 498 14.85 26.51 -2.13
C GLY A 498 15.27 26.52 -3.61
N ASP A 499 14.32 26.43 -4.54
CA ASP A 499 14.54 26.58 -5.97
C ASP A 499 13.66 27.74 -6.48
N ASP A 500 14.26 28.83 -6.96
CA ASP A 500 13.52 29.98 -7.51
C ASP A 500 12.93 29.68 -8.91
N GLY A 501 13.23 28.50 -9.46
CA GLY A 501 12.70 28.01 -10.73
C GLY A 501 11.27 27.48 -10.60
N SER A 502 10.30 28.15 -11.21
CA SER A 502 8.95 27.60 -11.40
C SER A 502 9.01 26.34 -12.26
N VAL A 503 8.40 25.24 -11.80
CA VAL A 503 8.01 24.15 -12.70
C VAL A 503 6.79 24.65 -13.48
N ALA A 504 7.03 25.37 -14.57
CA ALA A 504 5.99 25.82 -15.47
C ALA A 504 5.52 24.65 -16.33
N ASN A 505 4.21 24.47 -16.45
CA ASN A 505 3.61 23.47 -17.35
C ASN A 505 4.13 23.68 -18.78
N GLY A 506 4.50 22.58 -19.44
CA GLY A 506 4.69 22.56 -20.89
C GLY A 506 3.37 22.79 -21.59
N HIS A 507 3.26 23.96 -22.24
CA HIS A 507 2.21 24.46 -23.14
C HIS A 507 0.78 24.63 -22.60
#